data_AF-A0A8H5R183-F1
#
_entry.id   AF-A0A8H5R183-F1
#
_cell.length_a   1.000
_cell.length_b   1.000
_cell.length_c   1.000
_cell.angle_alpha   90.00
_cell.angle_beta   90.00
_cell.angle_gamma   90.00
#
_symmetry.space_group_name_H-M   'P 1'
#
loop_
_entity.id
_entity.type
_entity.pdbx_description
1 polymer ?
#
loop_
_entity_poly.entity_id
_entity_poly.type
_entity_poly.pdbx_seq_one_letter_code
_entity_poly.pdbx_strand_id
1 'polypeptide(L)'
;MGRMKGRAHESLLHSAVTGGNWAFAEALISMGVDVNTPREGLYRETPLHSVFREWCGDELVKAKRLIGWGADVNARDVRGNTPLALAMMTRIFGSAISDGDESGSQNEGENDNATTEKPDTDKSRLEAIEYLLQHGAHTNMKNRDGMTLLGIACVHAMVTPEVFEMLLQHSADVNAIQGNSRVKMSPLDILHLHDTPGSTEEKSDNGGLARVRGMGYRKAYFLGT
;
A
#
# COMPACT_ATOMS: atom_id res chain seq x y z
N MET A 1 10.81 -28.17 28.23
CA MET A 1 10.92 -27.34 27.01
C MET A 1 10.38 -25.95 27.35
N GLY A 2 11.25 -25.03 27.77
CA GLY A 2 10.84 -23.70 28.23
C GLY A 2 10.44 -22.83 27.06
N ARG A 3 9.23 -22.26 27.09
CA ARG A 3 8.83 -21.18 26.17
C ARG A 3 9.87 -20.06 26.29
N MET A 4 10.65 -19.84 25.23
CA MET A 4 11.57 -18.72 25.15
C MET A 4 10.73 -17.44 25.09
N LYS A 5 10.39 -16.86 26.24
CA LYS A 5 9.71 -15.56 26.37
C LYS A 5 10.77 -14.50 26.67
N GLY A 6 11.32 -13.90 25.63
CA GLY A 6 12.27 -12.80 25.72
C GLY A 6 11.91 -11.70 24.73
N ARG A 7 11.66 -10.50 25.24
CA ARG A 7 11.29 -9.24 24.54
C ARG A 7 12.06 -8.90 23.23
N ALA A 8 13.18 -9.57 22.96
CA ALA A 8 13.95 -9.42 21.73
C ALA A 8 13.43 -10.27 20.56
N HIS A 9 12.90 -11.49 20.78
CA HIS A 9 12.57 -12.42 19.68
C HIS A 9 11.40 -11.96 18.79
N GLU A 10 10.48 -11.19 19.36
CA GLU A 10 9.30 -10.64 18.67
C GLU A 10 9.75 -9.62 17.62
N SER A 11 10.80 -8.86 17.92
CA SER A 11 11.45 -7.97 16.95
C SER A 11 12.34 -8.71 15.96
N LEU A 12 12.82 -9.93 16.26
CA LEU A 12 13.72 -10.68 15.38
C LEU A 12 13.02 -11.18 14.11
N LEU A 13 11.77 -11.65 14.21
CA LEU A 13 11.03 -12.11 13.02
C LEU A 13 10.80 -10.95 12.04
N HIS A 14 10.49 -9.75 12.55
CA HIS A 14 10.34 -8.55 11.74
C HIS A 14 11.64 -8.23 11.00
N SER A 15 12.76 -8.15 11.72
CA SER A 15 14.07 -7.87 11.12
C SER A 15 14.49 -8.93 10.09
N ALA A 16 14.19 -10.20 10.36
CA ALA A 16 14.47 -11.30 9.43
C ALA A 16 13.66 -11.16 8.14
N VAL A 17 12.38 -10.84 8.24
CA VAL A 17 11.49 -10.64 7.08
C VAL A 17 11.89 -9.39 6.31
N THR A 18 12.10 -8.24 6.97
CA THR A 18 12.46 -6.98 6.30
C THR A 18 13.79 -7.11 5.58
N GLY A 19 14.77 -7.78 6.21
CA GLY A 19 16.08 -8.05 5.61
C GLY A 19 16.13 -9.24 4.66
N GLY A 20 15.02 -9.94 4.40
CA GLY A 20 14.97 -11.10 3.51
C GLY A 20 15.77 -12.33 3.99
N ASN A 21 16.13 -12.40 5.28
CA ASN A 21 16.84 -13.54 5.86
C ASN A 21 15.87 -14.67 6.18
N TRP A 22 15.48 -15.39 5.14
CA TRP A 22 14.44 -16.42 5.21
C TRP A 22 14.84 -17.64 6.04
N ALA A 23 16.09 -18.07 5.97
CA ALA A 23 16.58 -19.19 6.78
C ALA A 23 16.46 -18.88 8.28
N PHE A 24 16.74 -17.64 8.67
CA PHE A 24 16.57 -17.22 10.06
C PHE A 24 15.10 -17.07 10.45
N ALA A 25 14.25 -16.52 9.56
CA ALA A 25 12.81 -16.44 9.80
C ALA A 25 12.18 -17.83 9.98
N GLU A 26 12.54 -18.81 9.14
CA GLU A 26 12.08 -20.20 9.25
C GLU A 26 12.53 -20.85 10.56
N ALA A 27 13.77 -20.62 10.98
CA ALA A 27 14.26 -21.08 12.28
C ALA A 27 13.41 -20.51 13.43
N LEU A 28 13.06 -19.21 13.41
CA LEU A 28 12.21 -18.61 14.44
C LEU A 28 10.80 -19.21 14.47
N ILE A 29 10.16 -19.41 13.31
CA ILE A 29 8.84 -20.03 13.22
C ILE A 29 8.89 -21.48 13.74
N SER A 30 9.91 -22.26 13.36
CA SER A 30 10.08 -23.64 13.85
C SER A 30 10.36 -23.72 15.36
N MET A 31 10.93 -22.68 15.96
CA MET A 31 11.09 -22.54 17.41
C MET A 31 9.78 -22.16 18.13
N GLY A 32 8.68 -21.97 17.40
CA GLY A 32 7.36 -21.66 17.92
C GLY A 32 7.08 -20.16 18.10
N VAL A 33 7.84 -19.28 17.42
CA VAL A 33 7.47 -17.86 17.32
C VAL A 33 6.22 -17.74 16.46
N ASP A 34 5.19 -17.08 16.98
CA ASP A 34 3.95 -16.83 16.24
C ASP A 34 4.19 -15.79 15.14
N VAL A 35 3.87 -16.14 13.89
CA VAL A 35 4.00 -15.28 12.71
C VAL A 35 3.18 -14.00 12.82
N ASN A 36 2.15 -13.99 13.67
CA ASN A 36 1.27 -12.83 13.91
C ASN A 36 1.70 -11.98 15.10
N THR A 37 2.82 -12.30 15.73
CA THR A 37 3.31 -11.52 16.87
C THR A 37 3.60 -10.10 16.42
N PRO A 38 2.94 -9.06 16.97
CA PRO A 38 3.23 -7.70 16.60
C PRO A 38 4.58 -7.24 17.16
N ARG A 39 5.35 -6.45 16.39
CA ARG A 39 6.57 -5.80 16.90
C ARG A 39 6.23 -4.85 18.03
N GLU A 40 7.14 -4.76 18.99
CA GLU A 40 7.10 -3.67 19.94
C GLU A 40 7.34 -2.32 19.26
N GLY A 41 6.64 -1.29 19.72
CA GLY A 41 6.71 0.06 19.16
C GLY A 41 5.35 0.73 19.00
N LEU A 42 5.36 1.95 18.46
CA LEU A 42 4.19 2.82 18.42
C LEU A 42 2.99 2.24 17.66
N TYR A 43 3.24 1.42 16.65
CA TYR A 43 2.20 0.91 15.75
C TYR A 43 1.78 -0.54 16.02
N ARG A 44 2.51 -1.31 16.86
CA ARG A 44 2.28 -2.75 17.11
C ARG A 44 1.89 -3.55 15.86
N GLU A 45 2.75 -3.47 14.87
CA GLU A 45 2.56 -4.07 13.54
C GLU A 45 2.95 -5.53 13.52
N THR A 46 2.21 -6.39 12.83
CA THR A 46 2.66 -7.76 12.55
C THR A 46 3.77 -7.77 11.48
N PRO A 47 4.49 -8.90 11.29
CA PRO A 47 5.47 -9.03 10.23
C PRO A 47 4.88 -8.69 8.86
N LEU A 48 3.61 -9.05 8.60
CA LEU A 48 2.94 -8.77 7.33
C LEU A 48 2.69 -7.26 7.11
N HIS A 49 2.43 -6.48 8.16
CA HIS A 49 2.36 -5.02 8.04
C HIS A 49 3.71 -4.42 7.65
N SER A 50 4.80 -4.96 8.21
CA SER A 50 6.15 -4.42 8.03
C SER A 50 6.68 -4.60 6.61
N VAL A 51 6.14 -5.57 5.86
CA VAL A 51 6.44 -5.76 4.43
C VAL A 51 6.16 -4.50 3.63
N PHE A 52 5.11 -3.76 3.95
CA PHE A 52 4.64 -2.65 3.12
C PHE A 52 5.15 -1.27 3.57
N ARG A 53 6.11 -1.23 4.50
CA ARG A 53 6.69 0.02 5.01
C ARG A 53 7.69 0.65 4.04
N GLU A 54 8.40 -0.18 3.30
CA GLU A 54 9.42 0.19 2.33
C GLU A 54 9.18 -0.63 1.06
N TRP A 55 9.44 -0.05 -0.11
CA TRP A 55 9.26 -0.70 -1.39
C TRP A 55 10.62 -0.99 -2.03
N CYS A 56 11.10 -2.21 -1.82
CA CYS A 56 12.36 -2.75 -2.35
C CYS A 56 12.14 -3.69 -3.54
N GLY A 57 10.90 -3.98 -3.91
CA GLY A 57 10.53 -4.79 -5.08
C GLY A 57 10.30 -6.27 -4.78
N ASP A 58 10.49 -6.71 -3.53
CA ASP A 58 10.31 -8.09 -3.08
C ASP A 58 9.09 -8.30 -2.17
N GLU A 59 8.19 -7.31 -2.08
CA GLU A 59 7.04 -7.30 -1.18
C GLU A 59 6.10 -8.47 -1.46
N LEU A 60 5.87 -8.81 -2.73
CA LEU A 60 5.07 -9.97 -3.11
C LEU A 60 5.67 -11.27 -2.55
N VAL A 61 6.99 -11.43 -2.65
CA VAL A 61 7.69 -12.63 -2.16
C VAL A 61 7.60 -12.70 -0.64
N LYS A 62 7.79 -11.57 0.04
CA LYS A 62 7.67 -11.45 1.50
C LYS A 62 6.25 -11.78 1.97
N ALA A 63 5.23 -11.22 1.31
CA ALA A 63 3.82 -11.46 1.62
C ALA A 63 3.43 -12.93 1.40
N LYS A 64 3.82 -13.54 0.26
CA LYS A 64 3.59 -14.96 -0.05
C LYS A 64 4.11 -15.88 1.05
N ARG A 65 5.35 -15.67 1.50
CA ARG A 65 5.96 -16.51 2.53
C ARG A 65 5.24 -16.39 3.87
N LEU A 66 4.96 -15.16 4.31
CA LEU A 66 4.27 -14.92 5.57
C LEU A 66 2.86 -15.50 5.58
N ILE A 67 2.10 -15.32 4.49
CA ILE A 67 0.76 -15.90 4.35
C ILE A 67 0.84 -17.43 4.32
N GLY A 68 1.85 -18.00 3.67
CA GLY A 68 2.14 -19.44 3.71
C GLY A 68 2.46 -19.97 5.12
N TRP A 69 2.99 -19.14 6.01
CA TRP A 69 3.20 -19.47 7.43
C TRP A 69 1.97 -19.18 8.32
N GLY A 70 0.85 -18.74 7.74
CA GLY A 70 -0.38 -18.46 8.48
C GLY A 70 -0.49 -17.03 9.02
N ALA A 71 0.18 -16.06 8.38
CA ALA A 71 -0.03 -14.65 8.72
C ALA A 71 -1.48 -14.23 8.47
N ASP A 72 -2.05 -13.52 9.43
CA ASP A 72 -3.37 -12.93 9.36
C ASP A 72 -3.33 -11.70 8.44
N VAL A 73 -3.90 -11.87 7.25
CA VAL A 73 -4.03 -10.85 6.20
C VAL A 73 -4.85 -9.65 6.66
N ASN A 74 -5.71 -9.83 7.66
CA ASN A 74 -6.62 -8.83 8.19
C ASN A 74 -6.21 -8.31 9.58
N ALA A 75 -5.00 -8.66 10.05
CA ALA A 75 -4.47 -8.18 11.31
C ALA A 75 -4.53 -6.64 11.36
N ARG A 76 -4.72 -6.08 12.57
CA ARG A 76 -4.88 -4.64 12.75
C ARG A 76 -3.78 -4.06 13.62
N ASP A 77 -3.09 -3.04 13.10
CA ASP A 77 -2.12 -2.24 13.85
C ASP A 77 -2.81 -1.36 14.93
N VAL A 78 -2.04 -0.60 15.71
CA VAL A 78 -2.57 0.34 16.71
C VAL A 78 -3.45 1.42 16.09
N ARG A 79 -3.30 1.77 14.81
CA ARG A 79 -4.21 2.70 14.12
C ARG A 79 -5.39 2.00 13.48
N GLY A 80 -5.52 0.69 13.67
CA GLY A 80 -6.56 -0.12 13.07
C GLY A 80 -6.38 -0.33 11.58
N ASN A 81 -5.21 -0.01 11.01
CA ASN A 81 -4.86 -0.29 9.62
C ASN A 81 -4.53 -1.77 9.48
N THR A 82 -4.80 -2.29 8.29
CA THR A 82 -4.45 -3.66 7.88
C THR A 82 -3.18 -3.64 7.02
N PRO A 83 -2.54 -4.79 6.77
CA PRO A 83 -1.42 -4.86 5.82
C PRO A 83 -1.79 -4.28 4.45
N LEU A 84 -2.98 -4.60 3.94
CA LEU A 84 -3.50 -4.05 2.68
C LEU A 84 -3.67 -2.52 2.73
N ALA A 85 -4.16 -1.98 3.85
CA ALA A 85 -4.25 -0.53 4.03
C ALA A 85 -2.87 0.14 4.03
N LEU A 86 -1.85 -0.47 4.64
CA LEU A 86 -0.49 0.06 4.58
C LEU A 86 0.10 0.01 3.17
N ALA A 87 -0.15 -1.05 2.41
CA ALA A 87 0.28 -1.16 1.01
C ALA A 87 -0.26 0.01 0.14
N MET A 88 -1.45 0.53 0.47
CA MET A 88 -2.05 1.69 -0.18
C MET A 88 -1.47 3.05 0.28
N MET A 89 -0.84 3.13 1.45
CA MET A 89 -0.39 4.42 2.01
C MET A 89 1.04 4.79 1.63
N THR A 90 1.91 3.80 1.34
CA THR A 90 3.35 4.00 1.37
C THR A 90 4.01 4.56 0.10
N ARG A 91 3.25 4.88 -0.96
CA ARG A 91 3.80 5.61 -2.13
C ARG A 91 4.29 7.01 -1.77
N ILE A 92 3.65 7.68 -0.82
CA ILE A 92 3.96 9.08 -0.48
C ILE A 92 5.36 9.21 0.14
N PHE A 93 5.83 8.20 0.88
CA PHE A 93 7.12 8.28 1.56
C PHE A 93 8.32 7.90 0.66
N GLY A 94 8.11 7.15 -0.42
CA GLY A 94 9.18 6.71 -1.32
C GLY A 94 9.33 7.48 -2.64
N SER A 95 8.32 8.26 -3.05
CA SER A 95 8.26 8.85 -4.40
C SER A 95 8.54 10.36 -4.47
N ALA A 96 8.84 11.02 -3.35
CA ALA A 96 9.03 12.48 -3.34
C ALA A 96 10.47 12.96 -3.60
N ILE A 97 11.39 12.12 -4.08
CA ILE A 97 12.77 12.55 -4.43
C ILE A 97 13.31 11.85 -5.70
N SER A 98 12.49 11.66 -6.74
CA SER A 98 13.02 11.20 -8.04
C SER A 98 12.37 11.87 -9.25
N ASP A 99 11.74 13.03 -9.06
CA ASP A 99 11.41 13.91 -10.17
C ASP A 99 12.38 15.09 -10.15
N GLY A 100 13.38 15.02 -11.04
CA GLY A 100 14.22 16.17 -11.38
C GLY A 100 15.68 16.07 -10.97
N ASP A 101 16.43 15.11 -11.54
CA ASP A 101 17.80 15.44 -11.95
C ASP A 101 18.16 14.66 -13.22
N GLU A 102 17.74 15.21 -14.36
CA GLU A 102 18.47 15.01 -15.62
C GLU A 102 19.80 15.78 -15.54
N SER A 103 20.68 15.36 -14.63
CA SER A 103 22.07 15.76 -14.63
C SER A 103 22.85 14.62 -15.25
N GLY A 104 23.10 14.77 -16.56
CA GLY A 104 24.04 13.95 -17.29
C GLY A 104 25.37 13.89 -16.54
N SER A 105 25.76 12.71 -16.12
CA SER A 105 27.14 12.36 -15.85
C SER A 105 27.43 11.09 -16.62
N GLN A 106 27.89 11.28 -17.86
CA GLN A 106 28.75 10.29 -18.50
C GLN A 106 29.95 10.12 -17.57
N ASN A 107 30.07 8.95 -16.94
CA ASN A 107 31.38 8.42 -16.60
C ASN A 107 31.45 7.02 -17.19
N GLU A 108 32.24 6.95 -18.25
CA GLU A 108 32.73 5.72 -18.85
C GLU A 108 33.58 4.98 -17.82
N GLY A 109 33.26 3.70 -17.62
CA GLY A 109 33.94 2.83 -16.66
C GLY A 109 33.45 1.41 -16.86
N GLU A 110 33.99 0.76 -17.89
CA GLU A 110 33.81 -0.64 -18.26
C GLU A 110 34.00 -1.59 -17.05
N ASN A 111 33.00 -2.43 -16.75
CA ASN A 111 33.04 -3.88 -17.01
C ASN A 111 31.92 -4.64 -16.26
N ASP A 112 31.43 -5.68 -16.95
CA ASP A 112 30.61 -6.80 -16.48
C ASP A 112 29.08 -6.61 -16.38
N ASN A 113 28.45 -6.70 -17.56
CA ASN A 113 27.32 -7.59 -17.88
C ASN A 113 26.45 -8.09 -16.70
N ALA A 114 25.70 -7.18 -16.09
CA ALA A 114 24.39 -7.47 -15.55
C ALA A 114 23.48 -6.31 -15.94
N THR A 115 22.70 -6.50 -17.01
CA THR A 115 21.47 -5.75 -17.21
C THR A 115 20.50 -6.17 -16.10
N THR A 116 20.77 -5.77 -14.85
CA THR A 116 19.77 -5.81 -13.80
C THR A 116 18.73 -4.77 -14.19
N GLU A 117 17.72 -5.22 -14.94
CA GLU A 117 16.47 -4.49 -15.10
C GLU A 117 16.08 -4.00 -13.71
N LYS A 118 16.08 -2.67 -13.51
CA LYS A 118 15.63 -2.08 -12.26
C LYS A 118 14.22 -2.66 -12.00
N PRO A 119 13.97 -3.32 -10.85
CA PRO A 119 12.70 -3.96 -10.62
C PRO A 119 11.60 -2.90 -10.78
N ASP A 120 10.61 -3.21 -11.60
CA ASP A 120 9.43 -2.36 -11.76
C ASP A 120 8.66 -2.40 -10.44
N THR A 121 9.02 -1.46 -9.56
CA THR A 121 8.50 -1.39 -8.20
C THR A 121 6.98 -1.31 -8.27
N ASP A 122 6.41 -0.48 -9.15
CA ASP A 122 4.96 -0.26 -9.28
C ASP A 122 4.22 -1.56 -9.67
N LYS A 123 4.77 -2.37 -10.57
CA LYS A 123 4.22 -3.70 -10.89
C LYS A 123 4.25 -4.63 -9.68
N SER A 124 5.38 -4.73 -8.97
CA SER A 124 5.50 -5.58 -7.77
C SER A 124 4.47 -5.19 -6.69
N ARG A 125 4.13 -3.89 -6.58
CA ARG A 125 3.09 -3.41 -5.66
C ARG A 125 1.72 -3.89 -6.06
N LEU A 126 1.34 -3.69 -7.33
CA LEU A 126 0.05 -4.15 -7.84
C LEU A 126 -0.12 -5.65 -7.61
N GLU A 127 0.90 -6.45 -7.89
CA GLU A 127 0.87 -7.89 -7.64
C GLU A 127 0.74 -8.21 -6.14
N ALA A 128 1.43 -7.49 -5.25
CA ALA A 128 1.31 -7.71 -3.80
C ALA A 128 -0.08 -7.34 -3.27
N ILE A 129 -0.67 -6.25 -3.76
CA ILE A 129 -2.03 -5.81 -3.42
C ILE A 129 -3.05 -6.86 -3.87
N GLU A 130 -2.97 -7.27 -5.13
CA GLU A 130 -3.82 -8.31 -5.69
C GLU A 130 -3.69 -9.61 -4.90
N TYR A 131 -2.47 -9.99 -4.55
CA TYR A 131 -2.22 -11.20 -3.77
C TYR A 131 -2.90 -11.15 -2.40
N LEU A 132 -2.83 -10.03 -1.66
CA LEU A 132 -3.54 -9.87 -0.39
C LEU A 132 -5.05 -10.01 -0.56
N LEU A 133 -5.62 -9.38 -1.60
CA LEU A 133 -7.04 -9.43 -1.91
C LEU A 133 -7.52 -10.85 -2.24
N GLN A 134 -6.75 -11.59 -3.05
CA GLN A 134 -7.01 -13.00 -3.36
C GLN A 134 -6.95 -13.90 -2.12
N HIS A 135 -6.19 -13.52 -1.09
CA HIS A 135 -6.04 -14.26 0.16
C HIS A 135 -6.93 -13.73 1.29
N GLY A 136 -8.03 -13.06 0.93
CA GLY A 136 -9.11 -12.73 1.87
C GLY A 136 -8.94 -11.42 2.63
N ALA A 137 -8.10 -10.51 2.15
CA ALA A 137 -8.04 -9.16 2.70
C ALA A 137 -9.39 -8.44 2.55
N HIS A 138 -9.94 -7.93 3.65
CA HIS A 138 -11.20 -7.19 3.61
C HIS A 138 -10.99 -5.74 3.17
N THR A 139 -11.76 -5.33 2.15
CA THR A 139 -11.70 -3.99 1.55
C THR A 139 -12.49 -2.92 2.32
N ASN A 140 -13.50 -3.33 3.08
CA ASN A 140 -14.44 -2.40 3.74
C ASN A 140 -14.16 -2.17 5.23
N MET A 141 -13.03 -2.69 5.75
CA MET A 141 -12.63 -2.39 7.13
C MET A 141 -12.29 -0.91 7.29
N LYS A 142 -12.73 -0.33 8.42
CA LYS A 142 -12.42 1.05 8.79
C LYS A 142 -11.28 1.11 9.78
N ASN A 143 -10.29 1.95 9.54
CA ASN A 143 -9.24 2.25 10.51
C ASN A 143 -9.76 3.12 11.68
N ARG A 144 -8.89 3.52 12.62
CA ARG A 144 -9.29 4.35 13.77
C ARG A 144 -9.73 5.76 13.40
N ASP A 145 -9.34 6.26 12.24
CA ASP A 145 -9.81 7.53 11.68
C ASP A 145 -11.17 7.38 10.98
N GLY A 146 -11.73 6.16 10.96
CA GLY A 146 -13.00 5.84 10.34
C GLY A 146 -12.92 5.67 8.82
N MET A 147 -11.70 5.61 8.25
CA MET A 147 -11.44 5.52 6.81
C MET A 147 -11.49 4.07 6.32
N THR A 148 -12.17 3.81 5.21
CA THR A 148 -12.11 2.54 4.47
C THR A 148 -10.84 2.46 3.62
N LEU A 149 -10.51 1.26 3.14
CA LEU A 149 -9.36 1.07 2.26
C LEU A 149 -9.41 1.97 1.01
N LEU A 150 -10.59 2.02 0.36
CA LEU A 150 -10.77 2.85 -0.82
C LEU A 150 -10.66 4.34 -0.49
N GLY A 151 -11.15 4.75 0.67
CA GLY A 151 -10.94 6.11 1.16
C GLY A 151 -9.49 6.48 1.41
N ILE A 152 -8.73 5.57 2.02
CA ILE A 152 -7.28 5.73 2.20
C ILE A 152 -6.61 5.90 0.83
N ALA A 153 -6.94 5.04 -0.15
CA ALA A 153 -6.40 5.15 -1.50
C ALA A 153 -6.71 6.53 -2.11
N CYS A 154 -7.95 7.02 -1.97
CA CYS A 154 -8.38 8.32 -2.50
C CYS A 154 -7.60 9.48 -1.87
N VAL A 155 -7.49 9.52 -0.54
CA VAL A 155 -6.78 10.60 0.18
C VAL A 155 -5.29 10.62 -0.14
N HIS A 156 -4.68 9.45 -0.31
CA HIS A 156 -3.23 9.33 -0.55
C HIS A 156 -2.83 9.39 -2.03
N ALA A 157 -3.74 9.83 -2.92
CA ALA A 157 -3.53 9.91 -4.37
C ALA A 157 -3.02 8.58 -4.97
N MET A 158 -3.45 7.46 -4.38
CA MET A 158 -3.12 6.09 -4.77
C MET A 158 -4.21 5.46 -5.63
N VAL A 159 -5.23 6.24 -6.00
CA VAL A 159 -6.30 5.83 -6.91
C VAL A 159 -5.83 5.98 -8.34
N THR A 160 -5.06 4.99 -8.79
CA THR A 160 -4.98 4.72 -10.23
C THR A 160 -6.24 3.96 -10.65
N PRO A 161 -6.66 4.06 -11.92
CA PRO A 161 -7.79 3.29 -12.43
C PRO A 161 -7.64 1.79 -12.15
N GLU A 162 -6.42 1.25 -12.27
CA GLU A 162 -6.11 -0.16 -12.06
C GLU A 162 -6.35 -0.59 -10.61
N VAL A 163 -5.84 0.17 -9.63
CA VAL A 163 -6.06 -0.10 -8.20
C VAL A 163 -7.54 0.05 -7.85
N PHE A 164 -8.21 1.06 -8.41
CA PHE A 164 -9.63 1.28 -8.17
C PHE A 164 -10.47 0.10 -8.65
N GLU A 165 -10.30 -0.30 -9.91
CA GLU A 165 -11.01 -1.44 -10.50
C GLU A 165 -10.73 -2.74 -9.74
N MET A 166 -9.48 -2.98 -9.36
CA MET A 166 -9.10 -4.14 -8.54
C MET A 166 -9.85 -4.15 -7.20
N LEU A 167 -9.92 -3.03 -6.49
CA LEU A 167 -10.66 -2.95 -5.23
C LEU A 167 -12.17 -3.17 -5.41
N LEU A 168 -12.75 -2.68 -6.51
CA LEU A 168 -14.17 -2.92 -6.83
C LEU A 168 -14.46 -4.39 -7.13
N GLN A 169 -13.59 -5.06 -7.88
CA GLN A 169 -13.68 -6.49 -8.14
C GLN A 169 -13.68 -7.30 -6.83
N HIS A 170 -12.97 -6.80 -5.81
CA HIS A 170 -12.97 -7.33 -4.45
C HIS A 170 -13.98 -6.65 -3.51
N SER A 171 -15.12 -6.20 -4.06
CA SER A 171 -16.29 -5.72 -3.31
C SER A 171 -16.04 -4.51 -2.41
N ALA A 172 -15.09 -3.64 -2.75
CA ALA A 172 -14.93 -2.36 -2.06
C ALA A 172 -16.16 -1.47 -2.28
N ASP A 173 -16.72 -0.94 -1.19
CA ASP A 173 -17.88 -0.08 -1.23
C ASP A 173 -17.46 1.39 -1.46
N VAL A 174 -17.75 1.88 -2.66
CA VAL A 174 -17.50 3.26 -3.09
C VAL A 174 -18.32 4.30 -2.33
N ASN A 175 -19.44 3.88 -1.74
CA ASN A 175 -20.39 4.74 -1.03
C ASN A 175 -20.23 4.61 0.49
N ALA A 176 -19.25 3.84 0.97
CA ALA A 176 -19.04 3.62 2.39
C ALA A 176 -18.77 4.93 3.12
N ILE A 177 -19.74 5.39 3.91
CA ILE A 177 -19.59 6.62 4.69
C ILE A 177 -18.44 6.44 5.68
N GLN A 178 -17.44 7.30 5.59
CA GLN A 178 -16.21 7.26 6.36
C GLN A 178 -15.84 8.66 6.88
N GLY A 179 -14.80 8.70 7.71
CA GLY A 179 -14.36 9.91 8.39
C GLY A 179 -14.88 10.02 9.82
N ASN A 180 -14.52 11.12 10.48
CA ASN A 180 -14.83 11.34 11.89
C ASN A 180 -16.23 11.98 12.07
N SER A 181 -16.60 12.27 13.31
CA SER A 181 -17.92 12.85 13.63
C SER A 181 -18.17 14.23 13.00
N ARG A 182 -17.12 14.94 12.56
CA ARG A 182 -17.21 16.30 12.02
C ARG A 182 -17.33 16.33 10.50
N VAL A 183 -16.66 15.40 9.82
CA VAL A 183 -16.65 15.32 8.35
C VAL A 183 -16.88 13.86 7.96
N LYS A 184 -18.01 13.62 7.31
CA LYS A 184 -18.39 12.31 6.77
C LYS A 184 -18.50 12.42 5.26
N MET A 185 -17.83 11.52 4.56
CA MET A 185 -17.80 11.47 3.10
C MET A 185 -17.66 10.02 2.66
N SER A 186 -18.13 9.67 1.47
CA SER A 186 -17.81 8.40 0.83
C SER A 186 -16.48 8.50 0.06
N PRO A 187 -15.83 7.37 -0.27
CA PRO A 187 -14.72 7.37 -1.23
C PRO A 187 -15.08 8.07 -2.55
N LEU A 188 -16.30 7.88 -3.03
CA LEU A 188 -16.80 8.53 -4.23
C LEU A 188 -16.88 10.07 -4.07
N ASP A 189 -17.31 10.57 -2.91
CA ASP A 189 -17.32 12.00 -2.63
C ASP A 189 -15.89 12.59 -2.62
N ILE A 190 -14.91 11.85 -2.09
CA ILE A 190 -13.49 12.26 -2.11
C ILE A 190 -13.00 12.42 -3.54
N LEU A 191 -13.28 11.45 -4.41
CA LEU A 191 -12.89 11.53 -5.83
C LEU A 191 -13.51 12.74 -6.53
N HIS A 192 -14.78 13.04 -6.26
CA HIS A 192 -15.43 14.23 -6.83
C HIS A 192 -14.80 15.54 -6.35
N LEU A 193 -14.33 15.63 -5.10
CA LEU A 193 -13.61 16.80 -4.60
C LEU A 193 -12.25 17.00 -5.28
N HIS A 194 -11.58 15.91 -5.68
CA HIS A 194 -10.34 16.00 -6.46
C HIS A 194 -10.58 16.35 -7.94
N ASP A 195 -11.78 16.11 -8.47
CA ASP A 195 -12.17 16.36 -9.87
C ASP A 195 -12.83 17.74 -10.09
N THR A 196 -13.05 18.55 -9.04
CA THR A 196 -13.54 19.93 -9.23
C THR A 196 -12.40 20.84 -9.72
N PRO A 197 -12.47 21.42 -10.94
CA PRO A 197 -11.49 22.40 -11.39
C PRO A 197 -11.74 23.70 -10.61
N GLY A 198 -10.90 23.98 -9.61
CA GLY A 198 -11.23 25.08 -8.70
C GLY A 198 -10.21 25.49 -7.65
N SER A 199 -8.92 25.15 -7.77
CA SER A 199 -7.91 25.80 -6.90
C SER A 199 -6.65 26.33 -7.59
N THR A 200 -6.63 26.43 -8.92
CA THR A 200 -5.78 27.37 -9.70
C THR A 200 -6.31 27.47 -11.14
N GLU A 201 -7.40 28.19 -11.36
CA GLU A 201 -7.68 28.76 -12.69
C GLU A 201 -7.54 30.28 -12.60
N GLU A 202 -6.31 30.78 -12.80
CA GLU A 202 -6.16 32.11 -13.38
C GLU A 202 -6.58 31.99 -14.85
N LYS A 203 -7.73 32.59 -15.17
CA LYS A 203 -8.18 32.78 -16.55
C LYS A 203 -7.14 33.61 -17.29
N SER A 204 -6.44 33.03 -18.27
CA SER A 204 -5.83 33.81 -19.34
C SER A 204 -6.78 33.87 -20.52
N ASP A 205 -7.33 35.05 -20.75
CA ASP A 205 -8.05 35.42 -21.96
C ASP A 205 -7.09 35.30 -23.16
N ASN A 206 -7.15 34.19 -23.89
CA ASN A 206 -6.91 34.13 -25.35
C ASN A 206 -7.17 32.72 -25.86
N GLY A 207 -8.08 32.62 -26.83
CA GLY A 207 -8.57 31.38 -27.41
C GLY A 207 -7.46 30.40 -27.82
N GLY A 208 -7.36 29.30 -27.08
CA GLY A 208 -6.52 28.16 -27.40
C GLY A 208 -7.04 26.93 -26.66
N LEU A 209 -7.30 25.84 -27.40
CA LEU A 209 -7.75 24.56 -26.88
C LEU A 209 -6.72 23.99 -25.89
N ALA A 210 -7.00 24.07 -24.58
CA ALA A 210 -6.23 23.35 -23.57
C ALA A 210 -6.90 21.99 -23.31
N ARG A 211 -6.36 20.93 -23.92
CA ARG A 211 -6.55 19.56 -23.45
C ARG A 211 -5.84 19.43 -22.11
N VAL A 212 -6.59 19.22 -21.03
CA VAL A 212 -6.03 18.78 -19.74
C VAL A 212 -6.74 17.50 -19.32
N ARG A 213 -5.94 16.45 -19.10
CA ARG A 213 -6.32 15.09 -18.67
C ARG A 213 -7.04 15.16 -17.31
N GLY A 214 -8.37 15.23 -17.33
CA GLY A 214 -9.20 14.84 -16.19
C GLY A 214 -9.35 13.32 -16.18
N MET A 215 -9.10 12.68 -15.03
CA MET A 215 -9.34 11.24 -14.87
C MET A 215 -10.83 10.97 -15.12
N GLY A 216 -11.12 10.31 -16.24
CA GLY A 216 -12.49 10.03 -16.70
C GLY A 216 -13.21 8.96 -15.88
N TYR A 217 -13.46 9.19 -14.59
CA TYR A 217 -14.24 8.28 -13.73
C TYR A 217 -15.76 8.38 -13.97
N ARG A 218 -16.22 9.30 -14.83
CA ARG A 218 -17.65 9.61 -15.03
C ARG A 218 -18.48 8.56 -15.77
N LYS A 219 -17.93 7.44 -16.27
CA LYS A 219 -18.67 6.59 -17.22
C LYS A 219 -19.12 5.20 -16.77
N ALA A 220 -18.82 4.74 -15.55
CA ALA A 220 -19.10 3.33 -15.21
C ALA A 220 -20.04 3.06 -14.02
N TYR A 221 -20.35 4.03 -13.14
CA TYR A 221 -20.96 3.69 -11.84
C TYR A 221 -22.45 3.98 -11.71
N PHE A 222 -23.10 4.51 -12.74
CA PHE A 222 -24.56 4.70 -12.79
C PHE A 222 -25.24 3.57 -13.58
N LEU A 223 -25.20 2.33 -13.09
CA LEU A 223 -26.21 1.33 -13.48
C LEU A 223 -26.49 0.41 -12.29
N GLY A 224 -27.65 0.62 -11.67
CA GLY A 224 -28.17 -0.18 -10.57
C GLY A 224 -29.29 0.55 -9.85
N THR A 225 -30.43 0.68 -10.54
CA THR A 225 -31.74 1.07 -9.99
C THR A 225 -32.22 0.15 -8.89
#